data_AF-A0AAU6ECF0-F1
#
_entry.id   AF-A0AAU6ECF0-F1
#
_cell.length_a   1.000
_cell.length_b   1.000
_cell.length_c   1.000
_cell.angle_alpha   90.00
_cell.angle_beta   90.00
_cell.angle_gamma   90.00
#
_symmetry.space_group_name_H-M   'P 1'
#
loop_
_entity.id
_entity.type
_entity.pdbx_description
1 polymer ?
#
loop_
_entity_poly.entity_id
_entity_poly.type
_entity_poly.pdbx_seq_one_letter_code
_entity_poly.pdbx_strand_id
1 'polypeptide(L)'
;MEAIQRYVTPGKGSPRYMELLHGSVLELVEPQRTLSVRSLAVDARQVTDKELSTLLDSEWRSRLTAAWLIGLDRRTQFCQRLGELLLESNFVFAGQGYCFALARFGDISDAGLLVAYLDRYLPRLDCYYDQHWALGALLHLDEYMGTNHAGRFLIPNGLWQQSAMRHVDLAEQKSYVDRLCAFADDCMAGGTGHAP
;
A
#
# COMPACT_ATOMS: atom_id res chain seq x y z
N MET A 1 -7.98 6.45 -20.56
CA MET A 1 -8.31 5.05 -20.94
C MET A 1 -7.06 4.22 -21.21
N GLU A 2 -6.07 4.75 -21.93
CA GLU A 2 -4.82 4.03 -22.25
C GLU A 2 -4.04 3.57 -21.00
N ALA A 3 -3.84 4.45 -20.01
CA ALA A 3 -3.18 4.09 -18.75
C ALA A 3 -3.90 2.98 -17.96
N ILE A 4 -5.24 2.97 -17.97
CA ILE A 4 -6.03 1.93 -17.29
C ILE A 4 -5.82 0.58 -17.98
N GLN A 5 -5.92 0.53 -19.31
CA GLN A 5 -5.69 -0.70 -20.07
C GLN A 5 -4.26 -1.21 -19.92
N ARG A 6 -3.28 -0.31 -19.86
CA ARG A 6 -1.88 -0.67 -19.72
C ARG A 6 -1.54 -1.20 -18.33
N TYR A 7 -1.96 -0.48 -17.28
CA TYR A 7 -1.48 -0.76 -15.92
C TYR A 7 -2.48 -1.53 -15.07
N VAL A 8 -3.79 -1.34 -15.23
CA VAL A 8 -4.81 -1.91 -14.35
C VAL A 8 -5.34 -3.24 -14.89
N THR A 9 -5.56 -3.32 -16.20
CA THR A 9 -6.06 -4.52 -16.90
C THR A 9 -5.20 -4.83 -18.14
N PRO A 10 -3.89 -5.10 -17.98
CA PRO A 10 -3.04 -5.48 -19.11
C PRO A 10 -3.64 -6.73 -19.77
N GLY A 11 -3.99 -6.62 -21.05
CA GLY A 11 -4.99 -7.52 -21.66
C GLY A 11 -4.73 -9.03 -21.56
N LYS A 12 -3.47 -9.49 -21.53
CA LYS A 12 -3.13 -10.91 -21.36
C LYS A 12 -2.82 -11.24 -19.90
N GLY A 13 -3.69 -12.01 -19.25
CA GLY A 13 -3.49 -12.54 -17.90
C GLY A 13 -4.56 -12.11 -16.91
N SER A 14 -4.25 -12.29 -15.62
CA SER A 14 -5.08 -11.75 -14.54
C SER A 14 -4.98 -10.21 -14.57
N PRO A 15 -6.08 -9.48 -14.32
CA PRO A 15 -6.00 -8.03 -14.12
C PRO A 15 -5.00 -7.69 -13.02
N ARG A 16 -4.13 -6.69 -13.26
CA ARG A 16 -3.09 -6.31 -12.30
C ARG A 16 -3.68 -5.96 -10.93
N TYR A 17 -4.81 -5.26 -10.89
CA TYR A 17 -5.44 -4.91 -9.60
C TYR A 17 -5.81 -6.14 -8.76
N MET A 18 -6.10 -7.29 -9.37
CA MET A 18 -6.40 -8.54 -8.64
C MET A 18 -5.14 -9.16 -8.05
N GLU A 19 -4.00 -9.05 -8.74
CA GLU A 19 -2.70 -9.49 -8.20
C GLU A 19 -2.27 -8.61 -7.01
N LEU A 20 -2.67 -7.34 -7.02
CA LEU A 20 -2.28 -6.36 -6.00
C LEU A 20 -3.26 -6.28 -4.82
N LEU A 21 -4.53 -6.62 -5.04
CA LEU A 21 -5.58 -6.62 -4.03
C LEU A 21 -5.20 -7.55 -2.88
N HIS A 22 -5.33 -7.06 -1.65
CA HIS A 22 -4.91 -7.79 -0.44
C HIS A 22 -3.47 -8.32 -0.51
N GLY A 23 -2.59 -7.73 -1.32
CA GLY A 23 -1.22 -8.18 -1.52
C GLY A 23 -1.08 -9.61 -2.06
N SER A 24 -2.06 -10.12 -2.82
CA SER A 24 -2.05 -11.47 -3.41
C SER A 24 -0.80 -11.81 -4.23
N VAL A 25 -0.06 -10.81 -4.70
CA VAL A 25 1.23 -10.98 -5.39
C VAL A 25 2.25 -11.77 -4.56
N LEU A 26 2.16 -11.69 -3.22
CA LEU A 26 2.98 -12.47 -2.30
C LEU A 26 2.67 -13.97 -2.31
N GLU A 27 1.54 -14.39 -2.86
CA GLU A 27 1.05 -15.78 -2.83
C GLU A 27 1.19 -16.47 -4.20
N LEU A 28 1.59 -15.74 -5.24
CA LEU A 28 1.77 -16.31 -6.58
C LEU A 28 2.81 -17.43 -6.58
N VAL A 29 2.57 -18.46 -7.38
CA VAL A 29 3.50 -19.58 -7.57
C VAL A 29 4.36 -19.37 -8.82
N GLU A 30 5.52 -20.01 -8.89
CA GLU A 30 6.34 -20.00 -10.10
C GLU A 30 5.67 -20.80 -11.24
N PRO A 31 5.84 -20.42 -12.52
CA PRO A 31 6.62 -19.27 -13.03
C PRO A 31 5.84 -17.94 -13.04
N GLN A 32 4.56 -17.94 -12.64
CA GLN A 32 3.69 -16.77 -12.72
C GLN A 32 4.20 -15.60 -11.86
N ARG A 33 4.72 -15.90 -10.66
CA ARG A 33 5.34 -14.90 -9.78
C ARG A 33 6.46 -14.14 -10.50
N THR A 34 7.45 -14.83 -11.06
CA THR A 34 8.57 -14.19 -11.77
C THR A 34 8.10 -13.26 -12.90
N LEU A 35 7.14 -13.70 -13.71
CA LEU A 35 6.62 -12.88 -14.81
C LEU A 35 5.88 -11.64 -14.30
N SER A 36 5.04 -11.81 -13.27
CA SER A 36 4.25 -10.72 -12.68
C SER A 36 5.15 -9.68 -12.03
N VAL A 37 6.16 -10.11 -11.27
CA VAL A 37 7.18 -9.25 -10.64
C VAL A 37 7.95 -8.44 -11.68
N ARG A 38 8.47 -9.10 -12.72
CA ARG A 38 9.22 -8.40 -13.79
C ARG A 38 8.36 -7.36 -14.50
N SER A 39 7.13 -7.72 -14.86
CA SER A 39 6.19 -6.80 -15.50
C SER A 39 5.85 -5.63 -14.59
N LEU A 40 5.64 -5.88 -13.30
CA LEU A 40 5.31 -4.86 -12.31
C LEU A 40 6.47 -3.86 -12.10
N ALA A 41 7.70 -4.35 -12.02
CA ALA A 41 8.89 -3.51 -11.93
C ALA A 41 9.10 -2.62 -13.17
N VAL A 42 8.89 -3.19 -14.36
CA VAL A 42 8.97 -2.43 -15.62
C VAL A 42 7.91 -1.33 -15.65
N ASP A 43 6.66 -1.66 -15.30
CA ASP A 43 5.56 -0.70 -15.31
C ASP A 43 5.77 0.41 -14.27
N ALA A 44 6.26 0.09 -13.07
CA ALA A 44 6.54 1.09 -12.03
C ALA A 44 7.58 2.13 -12.47
N ARG A 45 8.59 1.70 -13.25
CA ARG A 45 9.61 2.60 -13.81
C ARG A 45 9.11 3.42 -15.00
N GLN A 46 8.24 2.84 -15.83
CA GLN A 46 7.78 3.48 -17.07
C GLN A 46 6.60 4.41 -16.89
N VAL A 47 5.73 4.15 -15.90
CA VAL A 47 4.55 4.96 -15.67
C VAL A 47 4.95 6.40 -15.31
N THR A 48 4.33 7.35 -15.98
CA THR A 48 4.58 8.77 -15.76
C THR A 48 3.75 9.32 -14.60
N ASP A 49 4.22 10.42 -14.00
CA ASP A 49 3.48 11.09 -12.93
C ASP A 49 2.08 11.52 -13.36
N LYS A 50 1.91 11.95 -14.62
CA LYS A 50 0.60 12.31 -15.17
C LYS A 50 -0.35 11.11 -15.25
N GLU A 51 0.16 9.95 -15.64
CA GLU A 51 -0.64 8.72 -15.68
C GLU A 51 -0.99 8.26 -14.27
N LEU A 52 -0.05 8.34 -13.31
CA LEU A 52 -0.30 8.06 -11.90
C LEU A 52 -1.41 8.97 -11.35
N SER A 53 -1.34 10.28 -11.56
CA SER A 53 -2.41 11.22 -11.18
C SER A 53 -3.76 10.84 -11.81
N THR A 54 -3.77 10.51 -13.10
CA THR A 54 -5.00 10.10 -13.79
C THR A 54 -5.62 8.84 -13.18
N LEU A 55 -4.78 7.87 -12.80
CA LEU A 55 -5.24 6.64 -12.14
C LEU A 55 -5.72 6.90 -10.70
N LEU A 56 -5.06 7.79 -9.96
CA LEU A 56 -5.47 8.22 -8.61
C LEU A 56 -6.81 8.96 -8.59
N ASP A 57 -7.17 9.65 -9.67
CA ASP A 57 -8.45 10.35 -9.80
C ASP A 57 -9.60 9.43 -10.29
N SER A 58 -9.28 8.18 -10.64
CA SER A 58 -10.23 7.20 -11.19
C SER A 58 -10.87 6.33 -10.09
N GLU A 59 -11.46 5.20 -10.47
CA GLU A 59 -12.10 4.25 -9.54
C GLU A 59 -11.08 3.43 -8.72
N TRP A 60 -11.57 2.67 -7.74
CA TRP A 60 -10.75 2.03 -6.71
C TRP A 60 -9.66 1.09 -7.23
N ARG A 61 -9.87 0.36 -8.33
CA ARG A 61 -8.87 -0.56 -8.90
C ARG A 61 -7.69 0.22 -9.46
N SER A 62 -8.00 1.28 -10.21
CA SER A 62 -7.01 2.21 -10.76
C SER A 62 -6.20 2.87 -9.64
N ARG A 63 -6.87 3.31 -8.57
CA ARG A 63 -6.20 3.92 -7.41
C ARG A 63 -5.29 2.94 -6.68
N LEU A 64 -5.77 1.71 -6.44
CA LEU A 64 -4.98 0.64 -5.85
C LEU A 64 -3.73 0.36 -6.68
N THR A 65 -3.88 0.17 -7.99
CA THR A 65 -2.75 -0.06 -8.90
C THR A 65 -1.77 1.10 -8.89
N ALA A 66 -2.24 2.35 -8.98
CA ALA A 66 -1.39 3.53 -8.94
C ALA A 66 -0.56 3.61 -7.65
N ALA A 67 -1.20 3.39 -6.50
CA ALA A 67 -0.54 3.41 -5.21
C ALA A 67 0.57 2.36 -5.10
N TRP A 68 0.34 1.16 -5.64
CA TRP A 68 1.37 0.13 -5.73
C TRP A 68 2.55 0.55 -6.60
N LEU A 69 2.31 1.08 -7.81
CA LEU A 69 3.38 1.55 -8.70
C LEU A 69 4.19 2.70 -8.05
N ILE A 70 3.50 3.60 -7.35
CA ILE A 70 4.10 4.69 -6.58
C ILE A 70 4.99 4.15 -5.45
N GLY A 71 4.51 3.18 -4.67
CA GLY A 71 5.26 2.59 -3.55
C GLY A 71 6.44 1.72 -3.99
N LEU A 72 6.33 1.07 -5.14
CA LEU A 72 7.42 0.29 -5.74
C LEU A 72 8.60 1.20 -6.12
N ASP A 73 8.35 2.22 -6.94
CA ASP A 73 9.39 3.15 -7.40
C ASP A 73 9.67 4.30 -6.43
N ARG A 74 9.11 4.23 -5.21
CA ARG A 74 9.26 5.23 -4.14
C ARG A 74 9.04 6.67 -4.62
N ARG A 75 7.95 6.92 -5.34
CA ARG A 75 7.58 8.26 -5.85
C ARG A 75 7.04 9.16 -4.73
N THR A 76 7.92 9.64 -3.85
CA THR A 76 7.59 10.39 -2.63
C THR A 76 6.85 11.70 -2.88
N GLN A 77 6.90 12.27 -4.10
CA GLN A 77 6.11 13.45 -4.47
C GLN A 77 4.58 13.22 -4.35
N PHE A 78 4.13 11.97 -4.33
CA PHE A 78 2.72 11.61 -4.12
C PHE A 78 2.33 11.41 -2.65
N CYS A 79 3.27 11.50 -1.70
CA CYS A 79 3.03 11.29 -0.27
C CYS A 79 1.78 12.03 0.25
N GLN A 80 1.73 13.35 0.08
CA GLN A 80 0.60 14.16 0.52
C GLN A 80 -0.71 13.73 -0.15
N ARG A 81 -0.69 13.49 -1.47
CA ARG A 81 -1.88 13.09 -2.22
C ARG A 81 -2.43 11.73 -1.74
N LEU A 82 -1.55 10.77 -1.46
CA LEU A 82 -1.95 9.47 -0.93
C LEU A 82 -2.54 9.59 0.48
N GLY A 83 -1.95 10.44 1.33
CA GLY A 83 -2.49 10.74 2.66
C GLY A 83 -3.88 11.38 2.63
N GLU A 84 -4.11 12.35 1.74
CA GLU A 84 -5.42 12.97 1.53
C GLU A 84 -6.46 11.93 1.08
N LEU A 85 -6.12 11.11 0.07
CA LEU A 85 -6.99 10.06 -0.44
C LEU A 85 -7.30 8.98 0.60
N LEU A 86 -6.32 8.62 1.43
CA LEU A 86 -6.51 7.70 2.56
C LEU A 86 -7.48 8.30 3.58
N LEU A 87 -7.26 9.56 3.96
CA LEU A 87 -8.07 10.26 4.94
C LEU A 87 -9.52 10.51 4.48
N GLU A 88 -9.76 10.62 3.17
CA GLU A 88 -11.09 10.70 2.57
C GLU A 88 -11.86 9.37 2.67
N SER A 89 -11.17 8.22 2.59
CA SER A 89 -11.77 6.86 2.63
C SER A 89 -12.93 6.64 1.64
N ASN A 90 -12.91 7.33 0.49
CA ASN A 90 -14.01 7.32 -0.48
C ASN A 90 -14.21 5.99 -1.23
N PHE A 91 -13.21 5.09 -1.20
CA PHE A 91 -13.25 3.84 -1.96
C PHE A 91 -12.73 2.66 -1.16
N VAL A 92 -13.45 1.54 -1.23
CA VAL A 92 -13.07 0.27 -0.61
C VAL A 92 -11.79 -0.26 -1.28
N PHE A 93 -10.90 -0.87 -0.47
CA PHE A 93 -9.65 -1.52 -0.88
C PHE A 93 -8.53 -0.61 -1.38
N ALA A 94 -8.83 0.61 -1.86
CA ALA A 94 -7.79 1.52 -2.33
C ALA A 94 -6.83 1.94 -1.19
N GLY A 95 -7.31 2.03 0.05
CA GLY A 95 -6.51 2.39 1.22
C GLY A 95 -5.36 1.42 1.52
N GLN A 96 -5.49 0.15 1.14
CA GLN A 96 -4.42 -0.85 1.24
C GLN A 96 -3.16 -0.42 0.49
N GLY A 97 -3.34 0.02 -0.76
CA GLY A 97 -2.26 0.49 -1.61
C GLY A 97 -1.62 1.77 -1.07
N TYR A 98 -2.42 2.68 -0.52
CA TYR A 98 -1.91 3.93 0.07
C TYR A 98 -1.07 3.65 1.32
N CYS A 99 -1.55 2.76 2.20
CA CYS A 99 -0.81 2.37 3.40
C CYS A 99 0.51 1.68 3.04
N PHE A 100 0.49 0.80 2.04
CA PHE A 100 1.71 0.21 1.49
C PHE A 100 2.68 1.27 0.96
N ALA A 101 2.22 2.21 0.13
CA ALA A 101 3.08 3.25 -0.43
C ALA A 101 3.69 4.17 0.65
N LEU A 102 2.90 4.57 1.64
CA LEU A 102 3.38 5.37 2.78
C LEU A 102 4.42 4.60 3.61
N ALA A 103 4.21 3.30 3.86
CA ALA A 103 5.20 2.45 4.53
C ALA A 103 6.52 2.36 3.73
N ARG A 104 6.44 2.40 2.40
CA ARG A 104 7.60 2.36 1.50
C ARG A 104 8.42 3.65 1.46
N PHE A 105 7.82 4.80 1.77
CA PHE A 105 8.52 6.07 1.72
C PHE A 105 9.47 6.25 2.92
N GLY A 106 9.04 5.85 4.11
CA GLY A 106 9.92 5.74 5.27
C GLY A 106 10.24 7.07 5.96
N ASP A 107 9.38 8.07 5.83
CA ASP A 107 9.55 9.41 6.42
C ASP A 107 8.57 9.64 7.60
N ILE A 108 8.93 10.56 8.50
CA ILE A 108 8.10 10.98 9.63
C ILE A 108 6.76 11.56 9.14
N SER A 109 6.76 12.24 8.00
CA SER A 109 5.54 12.77 7.38
C SER A 109 4.54 11.67 7.00
N ASP A 110 5.02 10.50 6.56
CA ASP A 110 4.17 9.34 6.23
C ASP A 110 3.48 8.79 7.48
N ALA A 111 4.24 8.65 8.57
CA ALA A 111 3.69 8.25 9.87
C ALA A 111 2.62 9.23 10.35
N GLY A 112 2.83 10.54 10.15
CA GLY A 112 1.83 11.57 10.45
C GLY A 112 0.50 11.39 9.69
N LEU A 113 0.57 11.03 8.40
CA LEU A 113 -0.63 10.77 7.58
C LEU A 113 -1.39 9.53 8.04
N LEU A 114 -0.68 8.45 8.37
CA LEU A 114 -1.27 7.22 8.92
C LEU A 114 -1.93 7.48 10.29
N VAL A 115 -1.27 8.25 11.17
CA VAL A 115 -1.82 8.67 12.46
C VAL A 115 -3.10 9.48 12.28
N ALA A 116 -3.12 10.44 11.35
CA ALA A 116 -4.31 11.27 11.10
C ALA A 116 -5.51 10.45 10.63
N TYR A 117 -5.27 9.43 9.79
CA TYR A 117 -6.31 8.48 9.38
C TYR A 117 -6.80 7.65 10.58
N LEU A 118 -5.90 7.07 11.37
CA LEU A 118 -6.25 6.24 12.53
C LEU A 118 -7.02 7.03 13.58
N ASP A 119 -6.65 8.28 13.83
CA ASP A 119 -7.36 9.20 14.73
C ASP A 119 -8.81 9.44 14.30
N ARG A 120 -9.06 9.50 13.00
CA ARG A 120 -10.41 9.75 12.46
C ARG A 120 -11.29 8.51 12.51
N TYR A 121 -10.72 7.33 12.27
CA TYR A 121 -11.51 6.13 11.98
C TYR A 121 -11.51 5.09 13.09
N LEU A 122 -10.46 4.95 13.91
CA LEU A 122 -10.49 4.01 15.04
C LEU A 122 -11.63 4.27 16.05
N PRO A 123 -12.01 5.53 16.36
CA PRO A 123 -13.15 5.80 17.24
C PRO A 123 -14.52 5.37 16.67
N ARG A 124 -14.60 5.08 15.37
CA ARG A 124 -15.86 4.65 14.70
C ARG A 124 -15.97 3.13 14.77
N LEU A 125 -16.61 2.64 15.83
CA LEU A 125 -16.58 1.22 16.21
C LEU A 125 -17.33 0.28 15.25
N ASP A 126 -18.12 0.84 14.33
CA ASP A 126 -18.86 0.16 13.27
C ASP A 126 -18.16 0.24 11.89
N CYS A 127 -17.03 0.95 11.81
CA CYS A 127 -16.32 1.22 10.58
C CYS A 127 -15.13 0.27 10.43
N TYR A 128 -15.15 -0.59 9.41
CA TYR A 128 -14.08 -1.58 9.21
C TYR A 128 -12.90 -1.00 8.40
N TYR A 129 -13.17 -0.40 7.23
CA TYR A 129 -12.21 0.26 6.32
C TYR A 129 -10.80 -0.39 6.30
N ASP A 130 -9.76 0.40 6.03
CA ASP A 130 -8.38 -0.07 5.93
C ASP A 130 -7.59 0.20 7.24
N GLN A 131 -8.25 0.17 8.40
CA GLN A 131 -7.64 0.52 9.71
C GLN A 131 -6.46 -0.39 10.08
N HIS A 132 -6.60 -1.70 9.86
CA HIS A 132 -5.53 -2.66 10.08
C HIS A 132 -4.33 -2.44 9.14
N TRP A 133 -4.58 -2.04 7.88
CA TRP A 133 -3.52 -1.66 6.94
C TRP A 133 -2.76 -0.43 7.41
N ALA A 134 -3.47 0.61 7.85
CA ALA A 134 -2.84 1.83 8.33
C ALA A 134 -2.03 1.60 9.61
N LEU A 135 -2.56 0.80 10.55
CA LEU A 135 -1.85 0.51 11.79
C LEU A 135 -0.66 -0.43 11.59
N GLY A 136 -0.77 -1.43 10.71
CA GLY A 136 0.35 -2.28 10.31
C GLY A 136 1.47 -1.48 9.63
N ALA A 137 1.11 -0.54 8.75
CA ALA A 137 2.05 0.38 8.12
C ALA A 137 2.73 1.30 9.14
N LEU A 138 1.99 1.83 10.11
CA LEU A 138 2.55 2.69 11.15
C LEU A 138 3.52 1.92 12.06
N LEU A 139 3.20 0.67 12.41
CA LEU A 139 4.08 -0.20 13.17
C LEU A 139 5.37 -0.56 12.41
N HIS A 140 5.28 -0.78 11.11
CA HIS A 140 6.46 -0.95 10.25
C HIS A 140 7.36 0.30 10.29
N LEU A 141 6.76 1.48 10.10
CA LEU A 141 7.48 2.76 10.14
C LEU A 141 8.11 3.04 11.52
N ASP A 142 7.39 2.74 12.60
CA ASP A 142 7.90 2.91 13.97
C ASP A 142 9.15 2.06 14.22
N GLU A 143 9.15 0.80 13.78
CA GLU A 143 10.36 -0.03 13.88
C GLU A 143 11.48 0.49 12.99
N TYR A 144 11.17 0.84 11.74
CA TYR A 144 12.16 1.33 10.78
C TYR A 144 12.86 2.62 11.24
N MET A 145 12.11 3.55 11.84
CA MET A 145 12.61 4.85 12.29
C MET A 145 13.01 4.88 13.77
N GLY A 146 12.74 3.83 14.54
CA GLY A 146 12.93 3.82 16.00
C GLY A 146 11.98 4.77 16.74
N THR A 147 10.76 4.98 16.22
CA THR A 147 9.71 5.82 16.80
C THR A 147 8.62 4.97 17.48
N ASN A 148 7.61 5.62 18.07
CA ASN A 148 6.48 4.94 18.72
C ASN A 148 5.17 5.73 18.55
N HIS A 149 4.86 6.11 17.31
CA HIS A 149 3.62 6.79 16.96
C HIS A 149 2.39 5.90 17.17
N ALA A 150 2.49 4.59 16.94
CA ALA A 150 1.42 3.63 17.11
C ALA A 150 1.03 3.41 18.58
N GLY A 151 1.96 3.59 19.52
CA GLY A 151 1.77 3.25 20.94
C GLY A 151 0.50 3.86 21.58
N ARG A 152 0.11 5.07 21.17
CA ARG A 152 -1.13 5.74 21.64
C ARG A 152 -2.41 4.96 21.31
N PHE A 153 -2.42 4.19 20.23
CA PHE A 153 -3.57 3.40 19.80
C PHE A 153 -3.64 2.03 20.48
N LEU A 154 -2.50 1.58 21.02
CA LEU A 154 -2.28 0.23 21.54
C LEU A 154 -2.30 0.16 23.07
N ILE A 155 -2.59 1.26 23.75
CA ILE A 155 -2.78 1.24 25.20
C ILE A 155 -3.85 0.22 25.60
N PRO A 156 -3.74 -0.43 26.78
CA PRO A 156 -4.78 -1.35 27.25
C PRO A 156 -6.16 -0.70 27.27
N ASN A 157 -7.16 -1.40 26.74
CA ASN A 157 -8.51 -0.86 26.49
C ASN A 157 -8.51 0.40 25.61
N GLY A 158 -7.51 0.60 24.77
CA GLY A 158 -7.37 1.75 23.88
C GLY A 158 -8.19 1.65 22.60
N LEU A 159 -7.98 2.62 21.70
CA LEU A 159 -8.74 2.76 20.46
C LEU A 159 -8.71 1.50 19.58
N TRP A 160 -7.57 0.81 19.48
CA TRP A 160 -7.49 -0.42 18.69
C TRP A 160 -8.41 -1.53 19.24
N GLN A 161 -8.33 -1.82 20.54
CA GLN A 161 -9.10 -2.89 21.18
C GLN A 161 -10.61 -2.64 21.17
N GLN A 162 -11.01 -1.38 21.08
CA GLN A 162 -12.42 -0.99 20.97
C GLN A 162 -12.93 -0.99 19.52
N SER A 163 -12.04 -0.85 18.53
CA SER A 163 -12.41 -0.67 17.12
C SER A 163 -13.16 -1.85 16.50
N ALA A 164 -13.70 -1.63 15.29
CA ALA A 164 -14.28 -2.68 14.46
C ALA A 164 -13.25 -3.78 14.10
N MET A 165 -11.96 -3.41 14.05
CA MET A 165 -10.86 -4.28 13.65
C MET A 165 -10.13 -4.96 14.83
N ARG A 166 -10.67 -4.85 16.06
CA ARG A 166 -10.06 -5.42 17.29
C ARG A 166 -9.69 -6.92 17.24
N HIS A 167 -10.25 -7.66 16.28
CA HIS A 167 -10.03 -9.09 16.10
C HIS A 167 -8.81 -9.40 15.22
N VAL A 168 -8.25 -8.41 14.53
CA VAL A 168 -7.05 -8.58 13.71
C VAL A 168 -5.82 -8.65 14.59
N ASP A 169 -4.96 -9.63 14.36
CA ASP A 169 -3.65 -9.72 14.99
C ASP A 169 -2.70 -8.69 14.37
N LEU A 170 -2.28 -7.71 15.17
CA LEU A 170 -1.40 -6.65 14.70
C LEU A 170 0.05 -7.08 14.49
N ALA A 171 0.52 -8.12 15.17
CA ALA A 171 1.84 -8.66 14.92
C ALA A 171 1.87 -9.35 13.55
N GLU A 172 0.83 -10.11 13.22
CA GLU A 172 0.68 -10.70 11.88
C GLU A 172 0.49 -9.62 10.82
N GLN A 173 -0.33 -8.61 11.09
CA GLN A 173 -0.56 -7.52 10.15
C GLN A 173 0.70 -6.69 9.88
N LYS A 174 1.49 -6.39 10.92
CA LYS A 174 2.79 -5.73 10.75
C LYS A 174 3.74 -6.60 9.92
N SER A 175 3.89 -7.88 10.30
CA SER A 175 4.71 -8.85 9.54
C SER A 175 4.27 -8.97 8.08
N TYR A 176 2.98 -8.83 7.82
CA TYR A 176 2.45 -8.77 6.46
C TYR A 176 2.93 -7.55 5.69
N VAL A 177 2.87 -6.36 6.29
CA VAL A 177 3.42 -5.12 5.69
C VAL A 177 4.94 -5.22 5.49
N ASP A 178 5.68 -5.75 6.46
CA ASP A 178 7.13 -5.97 6.34
C ASP A 178 7.45 -6.80 5.08
N ARG A 179 6.69 -7.88 4.85
CA ARG A 179 6.85 -8.74 3.66
C ARG A 179 6.52 -8.00 2.36
N LEU A 180 5.51 -7.14 2.34
CA LEU A 180 5.19 -6.32 1.17
C LEU A 180 6.32 -5.33 0.86
N CYS A 181 6.88 -4.70 1.89
CA CYS A 181 8.02 -3.79 1.74
C CYS A 181 9.26 -4.52 1.22
N ALA A 182 9.60 -5.67 1.79
CA ALA A 182 10.72 -6.49 1.33
C ALA A 182 10.52 -6.98 -0.12
N PHE A 183 9.32 -7.45 -0.44
CA PHE A 183 8.95 -7.82 -1.81
C PHE A 183 9.16 -6.66 -2.79
N ALA A 184 8.79 -5.44 -2.40
CA ALA A 184 8.97 -4.27 -3.26
C ALA A 184 10.45 -3.96 -3.50
N ASP A 185 11.32 -4.10 -2.49
CA ASP A 185 12.76 -3.95 -2.66
C ASP A 185 13.33 -5.01 -3.61
N ASP A 186 12.97 -6.29 -3.43
CA ASP A 186 13.40 -7.38 -4.31
C ASP A 186 12.91 -7.20 -5.75
N CYS A 187 11.64 -6.81 -5.92
CA CYS A 187 10.99 -6.52 -7.19
C CYS A 187 11.77 -5.46 -7.97
N MET A 188 12.20 -4.40 -7.28
CA MET A 188 12.90 -3.28 -7.90
C MET A 188 14.41 -3.52 -8.05
N ALA A 189 15.03 -4.37 -7.23
CA ALA A 189 16.43 -4.76 -7.37
C ALA A 189 16.65 -5.76 -8.53
N GLY A 190 15.73 -6.70 -8.75
CA GLY A 190 15.85 -7.73 -9.79
C GLY A 190 15.83 -7.22 -11.25
N GLY A 191 15.52 -5.93 -11.45
CA GLY A 191 15.45 -5.30 -12.77
C GLY A 191 16.75 -4.64 -13.24
N THR A 192 17.88 -4.79 -12.52
CA THR A 192 19.22 -4.31 -12.93
C THR A 192 20.12 -5.43 -13.51
N GLY A 193 19.53 -6.56 -13.90
CA GLY A 193 20.22 -7.65 -14.59
C GLY A 193 20.52 -7.32 -16.05
N HIS A 194 21.79 -7.14 -16.35
CA HIS A 194 22.43 -6.86 -17.64
C HIS A 194 21.97 -7.81 -18.78
N ALA A 195 21.75 -7.24 -19.95
CA ALA A 195 21.74 -7.96 -21.23
C ALA A 195 23.11 -8.59 -21.50
N PRO A 196 23.12 -9.77 -22.14
CA PRO A 196 23.88 -9.92 -23.38
C PRO A 196 22.99 -10.26 -24.57
#